data_AF-A0A194WV02-F1
#
_entry.id   AF-A0A194WV02-F1
#
_cell.length_a   1.000
_cell.length_b   1.000
_cell.length_c   1.000
_cell.angle_alpha   90.00
_cell.angle_beta   90.00
_cell.angle_gamma   90.00
#
_symmetry.space_group_name_H-M   'P 1'
#
loop_
_entity.id
_entity.type
_entity.pdbx_description
1 polymer ?
#
loop_
_entity_poly.entity_id
_entity_poly.type
_entity_poly.pdbx_seq_one_letter_code
_entity_poly.pdbx_strand_id
1 'polypeptide(L)'
;MARHTFTREQMDMYFDRICMPQSKRVYDVINVRPSYLFKKIVHHEGVGGYCIEVNYLFHLILYNLGFSVYMAGSRIFHPDTKTYGGWTHVVNIVTIGTSKCLLDGGMGPNGPHCAMPLQDGEVIAQISPAQMRLDYESIGQHLDKSQKMWVFRHRYDQDLEMVPVYCFTDQEFTPEDVESMNFEPMLNPQTIFAHKILCVRFTTDRETNEGNGPGSASEESLEGEIHGSLSLNHDILKWRRHGKKETEITLKSEESRLEILKKYFGITFLADDTEPIHGTAAHIELGPAQGAPAFQAPALCAAIKPTRCDG
;
A
#
# COMPACT_ATOMS: atom_id res chain seq x y z
N MET A 1 19.27 2.81 24.85
CA MET A 1 20.56 3.11 24.18
C MET A 1 20.25 3.73 22.83
N ALA A 2 20.77 4.93 22.54
CA ALA A 2 20.61 5.55 21.23
C ALA A 2 21.31 4.68 20.17
N ARG A 3 20.56 4.25 19.14
CA ARG A 3 21.16 3.52 18.01
C ARG A 3 22.06 4.48 17.23
N HIS A 4 23.26 4.04 16.90
CA HIS A 4 24.12 4.74 15.96
C HIS A 4 23.45 4.79 14.59
N THR A 5 23.21 6.00 14.07
CA THR A 5 22.81 6.25 12.69
C THR A 5 24.05 6.50 11.86
N PHE A 6 24.16 5.84 10.71
CA PHE A 6 25.28 6.02 9.79
C PHE A 6 24.95 7.13 8.78
N THR A 7 25.88 8.04 8.54
CA THR A 7 25.75 9.05 7.47
C THR A 7 25.83 8.37 6.10
N ARG A 8 25.38 9.06 5.03
CA ARG A 8 25.55 8.56 3.66
C ARG A 8 27.02 8.24 3.35
N GLU A 9 27.94 9.09 3.78
CA GLU A 9 29.39 8.86 3.65
C GLU A 9 29.86 7.60 4.37
N GLN A 10 29.35 7.33 5.58
CA GLN A 10 29.68 6.09 6.31
C GLN A 10 29.12 4.84 5.62
N MET A 11 27.93 4.93 5.02
CA MET A 11 27.35 3.85 4.22
C MET A 11 28.11 3.66 2.89
N ASP A 12 28.56 4.75 2.27
CA ASP A 12 29.40 4.72 1.07
C ASP A 12 30.71 4.00 1.31
N MET A 13 31.39 4.29 2.42
CA MET A 13 32.61 3.58 2.82
C MET A 13 32.40 2.07 2.94
N TYR A 14 31.23 1.63 3.44
CA TYR A 14 30.88 0.22 3.51
C TYR A 14 30.62 -0.38 2.12
N PHE A 15 29.84 0.31 1.28
CA PHE A 15 29.54 -0.13 -0.08
C PHE A 15 30.80 -0.21 -0.97
N ASP A 16 31.72 0.73 -0.82
CA ASP A 16 33.03 0.70 -1.47
C ASP A 16 33.84 -0.52 -1.04
N ARG A 17 33.82 -0.85 0.25
CA ARG A 17 34.55 -2.01 0.80
C ARG A 17 34.07 -3.34 0.23
N ILE A 18 32.79 -3.44 -0.13
CA ILE A 18 32.21 -4.63 -0.78
C ILE A 18 32.09 -4.49 -2.30
N CYS A 19 32.77 -3.48 -2.88
CA CYS A 19 32.82 -3.22 -4.32
C CYS A 19 31.43 -3.09 -4.97
N MET A 20 30.45 -2.54 -4.25
CA MET A 20 29.11 -2.37 -4.77
C MET A 20 29.06 -1.21 -5.77
N PRO A 21 28.67 -1.45 -7.04
CA PRO A 21 28.59 -0.40 -8.04
C PRO A 21 27.69 0.72 -7.56
N GLN A 22 28.06 1.97 -7.84
CA GLN A 22 27.30 3.14 -7.36
C GLN A 22 25.84 3.13 -7.82
N SER A 23 25.56 2.59 -9.01
CA SER A 23 24.20 2.36 -9.55
C SER A 23 23.37 1.31 -8.81
N LYS A 24 23.98 0.57 -7.88
CA LYS A 24 23.34 -0.46 -7.03
C LYS A 24 23.34 -0.09 -5.55
N ARG A 25 23.92 1.05 -5.17
CA ARG A 25 23.92 1.51 -3.78
C ARG A 25 22.56 2.10 -3.47
N VAL A 26 21.83 1.44 -2.58
CA VAL A 26 20.54 1.94 -2.12
C VAL A 26 20.66 2.33 -0.65
N TYR A 27 20.44 3.62 -0.40
CA TYR A 27 20.59 4.21 0.92
C TYR A 27 19.25 4.26 1.68
N ASP A 28 18.14 4.00 0.99
CA ASP A 28 16.78 4.28 1.44
C ASP A 28 15.84 3.08 1.29
N VAL A 29 16.18 1.98 1.96
CA VAL A 29 15.18 0.93 2.22
C VAL A 29 14.24 1.45 3.30
N ILE A 30 12.93 1.43 3.05
CA ILE A 30 11.95 1.78 4.07
C ILE A 30 12.13 0.85 5.27
N ASN A 31 12.30 1.46 6.45
CA ASN A 31 12.50 0.73 7.69
C ASN A 31 11.16 0.24 8.23
N VAL A 32 10.94 -1.06 8.19
CA VAL A 32 9.69 -1.66 8.69
C VAL A 32 9.72 -1.99 10.18
N ARG A 33 10.73 -1.56 10.94
CA ARG A 33 10.79 -1.84 12.38
C ARG A 33 9.62 -1.20 13.12
N PRO A 34 9.02 -1.88 14.12
CA PRO A 34 7.85 -1.40 14.86
C PRO A 34 7.93 0.06 15.34
N SER A 35 9.06 0.44 15.95
CA SER A 35 9.25 1.79 16.48
C SER A 35 9.28 2.87 15.38
N TYR A 36 9.78 2.53 14.20
CA TYR A 36 9.81 3.44 13.07
C TYR A 36 8.42 3.59 12.47
N LEU A 37 7.71 2.48 12.24
CA LEU A 37 6.34 2.48 11.72
C LEU A 37 5.40 3.31 12.60
N PHE A 38 5.45 3.11 13.92
CA PHE A 38 4.62 3.85 14.85
C PHE A 38 4.95 5.35 14.83
N LYS A 39 6.24 5.72 14.88
CA LYS A 39 6.65 7.12 14.77
C LYS A 39 6.14 7.73 13.46
N LYS A 40 6.37 7.05 12.33
CA LYS A 40 6.02 7.52 10.99
C LYS A 40 4.51 7.69 10.78
N ILE A 41 3.71 6.68 11.10
CA ILE A 41 2.29 6.65 10.73
C ILE A 41 1.40 7.26 11.82
N VAL A 42 1.80 7.18 13.10
CA VAL A 42 0.96 7.62 14.23
C VAL A 42 1.39 8.98 14.77
N HIS A 43 2.69 9.23 14.95
CA HIS A 43 3.15 10.49 15.55
C HIS A 43 3.36 11.63 14.55
N HIS A 44 3.54 11.33 13.26
CA HIS A 44 3.63 12.35 12.23
C HIS A 44 2.27 12.50 11.55
N GLU A 45 1.73 13.72 11.61
CA GLU A 45 0.47 14.03 10.95
C GLU A 45 0.62 13.90 9.42
N GLY A 46 -0.38 13.30 8.78
CA GLY A 46 -0.47 13.26 7.33
C GLY A 46 0.57 12.38 6.63
N VAL A 47 1.04 11.29 7.26
CA VAL A 47 1.96 10.33 6.63
C VAL A 47 1.36 8.93 6.61
N GLY A 48 1.31 8.32 5.43
CA GLY A 48 0.82 6.96 5.25
C GLY A 48 1.95 5.92 5.18
N GLY A 49 1.59 4.75 4.69
CA GLY A 49 2.51 3.69 4.34
C GLY A 49 1.94 2.85 3.20
N TYR A 50 2.81 2.11 2.54
CA TYR A 50 2.35 1.08 1.61
C TYR A 50 2.02 -0.22 2.34
N CYS A 51 1.60 -1.24 1.59
CA CYS A 51 0.96 -2.43 2.14
C CYS A 51 1.77 -3.14 3.25
N ILE A 52 3.09 -3.26 3.10
CA ILE A 52 3.95 -3.90 4.11
C ILE A 52 3.94 -3.11 5.43
N GLU A 53 4.08 -1.78 5.37
CA GLU A 53 4.10 -0.92 6.54
C GLU A 53 2.75 -0.89 7.26
N VAL A 54 1.66 -0.72 6.50
CA VAL A 54 0.31 -0.60 7.06
C VAL A 54 -0.13 -1.91 7.69
N ASN A 55 0.04 -3.04 7.00
CA ASN A 55 -0.38 -4.33 7.54
C ASN A 55 0.52 -4.80 8.68
N TYR A 56 1.82 -4.47 8.69
CA TYR A 56 2.66 -4.78 9.84
C TYR A 56 2.32 -3.90 11.06
N LEU A 57 2.05 -2.61 10.87
CA LEU A 57 1.54 -1.78 11.97
C LEU A 57 0.20 -2.30 12.49
N PHE A 58 -0.71 -2.68 11.59
CA PHE A 58 -2.01 -3.24 11.98
C PHE A 58 -1.87 -4.55 12.74
N HIS A 59 -0.93 -5.42 12.32
CA HIS A 59 -0.55 -6.63 13.06
C HIS A 59 -0.17 -6.30 14.51
N LEU A 60 0.75 -5.35 14.68
CA LEU A 60 1.25 -4.96 16.00
C LEU A 60 0.14 -4.43 16.91
N ILE A 61 -0.79 -3.65 16.35
CA ILE A 61 -1.95 -3.14 17.10
C ILE A 61 -2.81 -4.33 17.56
N LEU A 62 -3.21 -5.22 16.65
CA LEU A 62 -4.03 -6.39 16.96
C LEU A 62 -3.37 -7.30 18.01
N TYR A 63 -2.08 -7.59 17.83
CA TYR A 63 -1.30 -8.41 18.74
C TYR A 63 -1.24 -7.80 20.14
N ASN A 64 -0.95 -6.50 20.27
CA ASN A 64 -0.87 -5.82 21.56
C ASN A 64 -2.25 -5.63 22.23
N LEU A 65 -3.34 -5.62 21.45
CA LEU A 65 -4.72 -5.67 21.97
C LEU A 65 -5.12 -7.08 22.46
N GLY A 66 -4.27 -8.09 22.29
CA GLY A 66 -4.50 -9.45 22.79
C GLY A 66 -5.25 -10.36 21.81
N PHE A 67 -5.39 -9.97 20.54
CA PHE A 67 -5.95 -10.85 19.52
C PHE A 67 -4.98 -12.00 19.20
N SER A 68 -5.53 -13.18 18.92
CA SER A 68 -4.78 -14.28 18.30
C SER A 68 -4.61 -13.96 16.81
N VAL A 69 -3.44 -13.42 16.45
CA VAL A 69 -3.15 -12.91 15.11
C VAL A 69 -1.75 -13.30 14.67
N TYR A 70 -1.59 -13.58 13.37
CA TYR A 70 -0.29 -13.72 12.72
C TYR A 70 -0.34 -13.09 11.32
N MET A 71 0.85 -12.78 10.79
CA MET A 71 1.01 -12.30 9.42
C MET A 71 1.16 -13.46 8.45
N ALA A 72 0.73 -13.28 7.21
CA ALA A 72 0.94 -14.26 6.14
C ALA A 72 1.42 -13.58 4.86
N GLY A 73 2.33 -14.27 4.15
CA GLY A 73 2.82 -13.84 2.85
C GLY A 73 1.72 -13.89 1.79
N SER A 74 1.73 -12.88 0.93
CA SER A 74 0.78 -12.72 -0.17
C SER A 74 1.48 -12.37 -1.49
N ARG A 75 0.88 -12.82 -2.60
CA ARG A 75 1.34 -12.61 -3.96
C ARG A 75 0.29 -11.85 -4.73
N ILE A 76 0.69 -10.72 -5.33
CA ILE A 76 -0.20 -9.92 -6.18
C ILE A 76 -0.44 -10.65 -7.50
N PHE A 77 -1.69 -10.65 -7.97
CA PHE A 77 -2.05 -11.17 -9.28
C PHE A 77 -1.70 -10.15 -10.37
N HIS A 78 -1.12 -10.62 -11.47
CA HIS A 78 -0.82 -9.82 -12.65
C HIS A 78 -1.82 -10.16 -13.77
N PRO A 79 -2.80 -9.28 -14.07
CA PRO A 79 -3.83 -9.55 -15.07
C PRO A 79 -3.27 -9.81 -16.47
N ASP A 80 -2.21 -9.10 -16.86
CA ASP A 80 -1.63 -9.17 -18.21
C ASP A 80 -1.03 -10.56 -18.50
N THR A 81 -0.35 -11.14 -17.51
CA THR A 81 0.29 -12.46 -17.64
C THR A 81 -0.57 -13.59 -17.07
N LYS A 82 -1.69 -13.25 -16.40
CA LYS A 82 -2.57 -14.18 -15.67
C LYS A 82 -1.83 -15.07 -14.67
N THR A 83 -0.84 -14.50 -13.98
CA THR A 83 0.03 -15.20 -13.02
C THR A 83 0.20 -14.39 -11.74
N TYR A 84 0.63 -15.03 -10.66
CA TYR A 84 0.96 -14.37 -9.40
C TYR A 84 2.44 -14.02 -9.31
N GLY A 85 2.77 -12.87 -8.71
CA GLY A 85 4.15 -12.44 -8.46
C GLY A 85 4.86 -13.16 -7.32
N GLY A 86 5.95 -12.56 -6.83
CA GLY A 86 6.66 -12.97 -5.62
C GLY A 86 5.89 -12.66 -4.33
N TRP A 87 6.51 -12.91 -3.17
CA TRP A 87 6.00 -12.46 -1.88
C TRP A 87 6.25 -10.95 -1.73
N THR A 88 5.27 -10.14 -2.12
CA THR A 88 5.41 -8.68 -2.18
C THR A 88 4.27 -7.95 -1.47
N HIS A 89 3.38 -8.71 -0.83
CA HIS A 89 2.28 -8.22 -0.01
C HIS A 89 2.19 -9.06 1.27
N VAL A 90 1.74 -8.47 2.38
CA VAL A 90 1.52 -9.17 3.65
C VAL A 90 0.10 -8.92 4.11
N VAL A 91 -0.55 -9.92 4.68
CA VAL A 91 -1.90 -9.81 5.25
C VAL A 91 -1.91 -10.28 6.69
N ASN A 92 -2.96 -9.93 7.45
CA ASN A 92 -3.17 -10.41 8.80
C ASN A 92 -4.26 -11.49 8.83
N ILE A 93 -4.04 -12.56 9.59
CA ILE A 93 -5.06 -13.56 9.86
C ILE A 93 -5.32 -13.57 11.37
N VAL A 94 -6.56 -13.24 11.75
CA VAL A 94 -7.00 -13.18 13.13
C VAL A 94 -7.95 -14.34 13.41
N THR A 95 -7.82 -14.97 14.59
CA THR A 95 -8.80 -15.94 15.07
C THR A 95 -9.80 -15.25 16.00
N ILE A 96 -11.08 -15.25 15.62
CA ILE A 96 -12.20 -14.74 16.42
C ILE A 96 -13.13 -15.92 16.73
N GLY A 97 -13.22 -16.28 18.02
CA GLY A 97 -13.90 -17.52 18.42
C GLY A 97 -13.19 -18.73 17.82
N THR A 98 -13.90 -19.49 16.98
CA THR A 98 -13.36 -20.67 16.27
C THR A 98 -12.98 -20.38 14.82
N SER A 99 -13.24 -19.16 14.33
CA SER A 99 -13.11 -18.82 12.91
C SER A 99 -11.86 -17.96 12.68
N LYS A 100 -11.13 -18.27 11.60
CA LYS A 100 -10.07 -17.40 11.10
C LYS A 100 -10.67 -16.37 10.15
N CYS A 101 -10.20 -15.13 10.23
CA CYS A 101 -10.59 -14.04 9.35
C CYS A 101 -9.35 -13.36 8.77
N LEU A 102 -9.42 -13.02 7.49
CA LEU A 102 -8.50 -12.16 6.78
C LEU A 102 -8.79 -10.70 7.19
N LEU A 103 -7.72 -10.00 7.54
CA LEU A 103 -7.67 -8.56 7.69
C LEU A 103 -6.55 -8.00 6.81
N ASP A 104 -6.90 -7.08 5.93
CA ASP A 104 -5.95 -6.46 5.01
C ASP A 104 -6.33 -4.99 4.81
N GLY A 105 -5.62 -4.11 5.52
CA GLY A 105 -5.76 -2.66 5.38
C GLY A 105 -4.79 -2.05 4.37
N GLY A 106 -3.98 -2.89 3.69
CA GLY A 106 -2.92 -2.46 2.77
C GLY A 106 -3.22 -2.74 1.30
N MET A 107 -4.24 -3.55 1.00
CA MET A 107 -4.76 -3.72 -0.36
C MET A 107 -5.57 -2.49 -0.76
N GLY A 108 -5.31 -1.95 -1.96
CA GLY A 108 -5.84 -0.66 -2.43
C GLY A 108 -7.37 -0.57 -2.55
N PRO A 109 -7.94 0.22 -3.49
CA PRO A 109 -9.38 0.57 -3.46
C PRO A 109 -10.35 -0.61 -3.63
N ASN A 110 -9.83 -1.77 -4.06
CA ASN A 110 -10.56 -3.02 -4.25
C ASN A 110 -10.30 -4.04 -3.13
N GLY A 111 -9.56 -3.63 -2.09
CA GLY A 111 -9.29 -4.47 -0.92
C GLY A 111 -10.52 -4.65 -0.04
N PRO A 112 -10.43 -5.58 0.93
CA PRO A 112 -11.46 -5.73 1.94
C PRO A 112 -11.48 -4.49 2.84
N HIS A 113 -12.68 -4.05 3.21
CA HIS A 113 -12.89 -2.95 4.16
C HIS A 113 -13.37 -3.47 5.53
N CYS A 114 -13.57 -4.78 5.66
CA CYS A 114 -14.02 -5.46 6.86
C CYS A 114 -13.36 -6.85 6.96
N ALA A 115 -13.53 -7.50 8.12
CA ALA A 115 -13.02 -8.84 8.35
C ALA A 115 -13.70 -9.85 7.40
N MET A 116 -12.88 -10.62 6.68
CA MET A 116 -13.39 -11.68 5.80
C MET A 116 -13.13 -13.05 6.43
N PRO A 117 -14.16 -13.83 6.79
CA PRO A 117 -13.97 -15.22 7.19
C PRO A 117 -13.19 -16.00 6.14
N LEU A 118 -12.24 -16.84 6.56
CA LEU A 118 -11.55 -17.79 5.70
C LEU A 118 -12.51 -18.94 5.36
N GLN A 119 -13.48 -18.64 4.50
CA GLN A 119 -14.52 -19.54 4.06
C GLN A 119 -14.54 -19.60 2.52
N ASP A 120 -14.32 -20.80 2.00
CA ASP A 120 -14.23 -21.06 0.57
C ASP A 120 -15.55 -20.76 -0.15
N GLY A 121 -15.50 -19.88 -1.15
CA GLY A 121 -16.62 -19.58 -2.03
C GLY A 121 -17.65 -18.60 -1.47
N GLU A 122 -17.49 -18.07 -0.25
CA GLU A 122 -18.44 -17.14 0.35
C GLU A 122 -18.34 -15.74 -0.27
N VAL A 123 -19.42 -15.29 -0.91
CA VAL A 123 -19.50 -13.95 -1.49
C VAL A 123 -19.95 -12.94 -0.43
N ILE A 124 -19.11 -11.95 -0.18
CA ILE A 124 -19.35 -10.87 0.78
C ILE A 124 -19.49 -9.56 0.00
N ALA A 125 -20.41 -8.69 0.43
CA ALA A 125 -20.50 -7.35 -0.13
C ALA A 125 -19.22 -6.55 0.17
N GLN A 126 -18.68 -5.89 -0.85
CA GLN A 126 -17.71 -4.82 -0.66
C GLN A 126 -18.51 -3.50 -0.55
N ILE A 127 -18.10 -2.42 -1.20
CA ILE A 127 -18.92 -1.22 -1.36
C ILE A 127 -19.96 -1.53 -2.44
N SER A 128 -21.18 -1.88 -2.00
CA SER A 128 -22.29 -2.28 -2.88
C SER A 128 -22.40 -1.37 -4.12
N PRO A 129 -22.52 -1.93 -5.34
CA PRO A 129 -22.79 -3.33 -5.68
C PRO A 129 -21.53 -4.21 -5.79
N ALA A 130 -20.34 -3.68 -5.48
CA ALA A 130 -19.11 -4.46 -5.54
C ALA A 130 -19.13 -5.61 -4.52
N GLN A 131 -18.44 -6.69 -4.87
CA GLN A 131 -18.38 -7.92 -4.08
C GLN A 131 -16.96 -8.46 -4.02
N MET A 132 -16.69 -9.17 -2.94
CA MET A 132 -15.42 -9.83 -2.66
C MET A 132 -15.66 -11.28 -2.21
N ARG A 133 -14.67 -12.14 -2.42
CA ARG A 133 -14.75 -13.57 -2.07
C ARG A 133 -13.36 -14.13 -1.81
N LEU A 134 -13.28 -15.14 -0.96
CA LEU A 134 -12.09 -15.97 -0.80
C LEU A 134 -12.35 -17.35 -1.41
N ASP A 135 -11.44 -17.81 -2.27
CA ASP A 135 -11.45 -19.18 -2.79
C ASP A 135 -10.22 -19.94 -2.26
N TYR A 136 -10.38 -21.20 -1.86
CA TYR A 136 -9.28 -22.04 -1.40
C TYR A 136 -8.85 -23.05 -2.46
N GLU A 137 -7.95 -22.60 -3.33
CA GLU A 137 -7.59 -23.29 -4.57
C GLU A 137 -6.07 -23.29 -4.85
N SER A 138 -5.64 -24.21 -5.74
CA SER A 138 -4.27 -24.19 -6.25
C SER A 138 -4.13 -23.08 -7.28
N ILE A 139 -3.08 -22.26 -7.17
CA ILE A 139 -2.75 -21.30 -8.23
C ILE A 139 -2.22 -22.00 -9.48
N GLY A 140 -2.31 -21.33 -10.63
CA GLY A 140 -1.91 -21.87 -11.93
C GLY A 140 -0.45 -22.35 -11.95
N GLN A 141 0.44 -21.64 -11.26
CA GLN A 141 1.88 -21.89 -11.22
C GLN A 141 2.30 -23.11 -10.38
N HIS A 142 1.42 -23.65 -9.52
CA HIS A 142 1.75 -24.85 -8.74
C HIS A 142 1.80 -26.09 -9.66
N LEU A 143 2.90 -26.84 -9.61
CA LEU A 143 2.98 -28.16 -10.25
C LEU A 143 2.20 -29.21 -9.45
N ASP A 144 2.28 -29.12 -8.12
CA ASP A 144 1.50 -29.93 -7.20
C ASP A 144 0.16 -29.25 -6.91
N LYS A 145 -0.91 -29.73 -7.56
CA LYS A 145 -2.26 -29.17 -7.43
C LYS A 145 -2.94 -29.47 -6.09
N SER A 146 -2.32 -30.25 -5.20
CA SER A 146 -2.80 -30.42 -3.83
C SER A 146 -2.48 -29.21 -2.95
N GLN A 147 -1.47 -28.41 -3.33
CA GLN A 147 -1.10 -27.19 -2.61
C GLN A 147 -2.06 -26.06 -2.94
N LYS A 148 -2.78 -25.61 -1.93
CA LYS A 148 -3.79 -24.57 -2.02
C LYS A 148 -3.33 -23.28 -1.36
N MET A 149 -3.88 -22.18 -1.85
CA MET A 149 -3.76 -20.85 -1.27
C MET A 149 -5.15 -20.24 -1.19
N TRP A 150 -5.32 -19.28 -0.29
CA TRP A 150 -6.52 -18.44 -0.30
C TRP A 150 -6.36 -17.38 -1.39
N VAL A 151 -7.30 -17.31 -2.32
CA VAL A 151 -7.34 -16.35 -3.41
C VAL A 151 -8.40 -15.31 -3.10
N PHE A 152 -7.98 -14.07 -2.87
CA PHE A 152 -8.91 -12.95 -2.75
C PHE A 152 -9.32 -12.48 -4.14
N ARG A 153 -10.63 -12.42 -4.35
CA ARG A 153 -11.23 -11.96 -5.59
C ARG A 153 -12.16 -10.79 -5.35
N HIS A 154 -12.29 -9.97 -6.39
CA HIS A 154 -13.15 -8.79 -6.38
C HIS A 154 -13.88 -8.64 -7.71
N ARG A 155 -15.09 -8.06 -7.66
CA ARG A 155 -15.81 -7.53 -8.81
C ARG A 155 -16.51 -6.23 -8.45
N TYR A 156 -16.61 -5.32 -9.40
CA TYR A 156 -17.30 -4.04 -9.20
C TYR A 156 -18.82 -4.14 -9.22
N ASP A 157 -19.37 -5.22 -9.80
CA ASP A 157 -20.80 -5.41 -9.97
C ASP A 157 -21.11 -6.92 -10.02
N GLN A 158 -22.34 -7.31 -9.68
CA GLN A 158 -22.79 -8.70 -9.64
C GLN A 158 -22.85 -9.35 -11.02
N ASP A 159 -23.00 -8.55 -12.07
CA ASP A 159 -23.05 -9.02 -13.46
C ASP A 159 -21.65 -9.19 -14.08
N LEU A 160 -20.60 -8.73 -13.37
CA LEU A 160 -19.22 -8.83 -13.84
C LEU A 160 -18.54 -10.10 -13.32
N GLU A 161 -17.53 -10.52 -14.08
CA GLU A 161 -16.63 -11.60 -13.67
C GLU A 161 -15.88 -11.23 -12.39
N MET A 162 -15.79 -12.21 -11.48
CA MET A 162 -15.03 -12.10 -10.24
C MET A 162 -13.56 -12.45 -10.49
N VAL A 163 -12.70 -11.42 -10.47
CA VAL A 163 -11.30 -11.54 -10.85
C VAL A 163 -10.40 -11.66 -9.62
N PRO A 164 -9.31 -12.45 -9.69
CA PRO A 164 -8.33 -12.51 -8.61
C PRO A 164 -7.56 -11.20 -8.49
N VAL A 165 -7.26 -10.81 -7.24
CA VAL A 165 -6.43 -9.64 -6.92
C VAL A 165 -5.10 -10.08 -6.33
N TYR A 166 -5.13 -11.03 -5.40
CA TYR A 166 -3.94 -11.63 -4.80
C TYR A 166 -4.27 -13.00 -4.21
N CYS A 167 -3.24 -13.76 -3.86
CA CYS A 167 -3.37 -14.97 -3.05
C CYS A 167 -2.44 -14.95 -1.84
N PHE A 168 -2.79 -15.67 -0.77
CA PHE A 168 -2.01 -15.71 0.47
C PHE A 168 -2.01 -17.10 1.10
N THR A 169 -1.04 -17.35 1.96
CA THR A 169 -0.89 -18.61 2.70
C THR A 169 -1.66 -18.59 4.02
N ASP A 170 -2.05 -19.76 4.51
CA ASP A 170 -2.32 -19.98 5.94
C ASP A 170 -1.04 -20.50 6.62
N GLN A 171 0.02 -19.70 6.50
CA GLN A 171 1.34 -19.98 7.08
C GLN A 171 1.83 -18.68 7.73
N GLU A 172 2.26 -18.78 8.98
CA GLU A 172 2.78 -17.66 9.74
C GLU A 172 4.10 -17.16 9.17
N PHE A 173 4.16 -15.85 8.97
CA PHE A 173 5.34 -15.09 8.57
C PHE A 173 5.84 -14.30 9.78
N THR A 174 7.15 -14.37 9.98
CA THR A 174 7.87 -13.64 11.04
C THR A 174 8.14 -12.20 10.61
N PRO A 175 8.48 -11.30 11.55
CA PRO A 175 9.00 -9.97 11.22
C PRO A 175 10.18 -10.00 10.23
N GLU A 176 11.05 -11.00 10.32
CA GLU A 176 12.20 -11.17 9.43
C GLU A 176 11.78 -11.53 7.99
N ASP A 177 10.70 -12.31 7.83
CA ASP A 177 10.11 -12.56 6.52
C ASP A 177 9.56 -11.25 5.93
N VAL A 178 8.89 -10.43 6.74
CA VAL A 178 8.34 -9.13 6.33
C VAL A 178 9.44 -8.15 5.95
N GLU A 179 10.52 -8.07 6.71
CA GLU A 179 11.71 -7.26 6.37
C GLU A 179 12.33 -7.72 5.05
N SER A 180 12.37 -9.04 4.81
CA SER A 180 12.88 -9.59 3.56
C SER A 180 11.98 -9.26 2.36
N MET A 181 10.66 -9.34 2.53
CA MET A 181 9.68 -9.02 1.48
C MET A 181 9.69 -7.53 1.12
N ASN A 182 9.96 -6.64 2.09
CA ASN A 182 10.03 -5.20 1.92
C ASN A 182 11.04 -4.78 0.83
N PHE A 183 12.11 -5.57 0.62
CA PHE A 183 13.15 -5.22 -0.36
C PHE A 183 12.66 -5.23 -1.81
N GLU A 184 11.78 -6.14 -2.23
CA GLU A 184 11.39 -6.21 -3.64
C GLU A 184 10.62 -4.96 -4.09
N PRO A 185 9.53 -4.54 -3.41
CA PRO A 185 8.80 -3.34 -3.79
C PRO A 185 9.66 -2.09 -3.77
N MET A 186 10.65 -2.05 -2.87
CA MET A 186 11.52 -0.90 -2.64
C MET A 186 12.69 -0.80 -3.60
N LEU A 187 13.29 -1.94 -3.97
CA LEU A 187 14.58 -1.98 -4.67
C LEU A 187 14.45 -2.43 -6.12
N ASN A 188 13.38 -3.13 -6.49
CA ASN A 188 13.21 -3.56 -7.85
C ASN A 188 12.70 -2.39 -8.71
N PRO A 189 13.49 -1.87 -9.68
CA PRO A 189 13.08 -0.76 -10.52
C PRO A 189 11.99 -1.16 -11.52
N GLN A 190 11.55 -2.41 -11.56
CA GLN A 190 10.41 -2.84 -12.38
C GLN A 190 9.07 -2.76 -11.63
N THR A 191 9.07 -2.48 -10.32
CA THR A 191 7.82 -2.36 -9.56
C THR A 191 7.12 -1.05 -9.90
N ILE A 192 5.79 -1.03 -9.72
CA ILE A 192 5.00 0.18 -9.90
C ILE A 192 5.41 1.29 -8.92
N PHE A 193 5.90 0.92 -7.73
CA PHE A 193 6.24 1.87 -6.68
C PHE A 193 7.51 2.68 -7.02
N ALA A 194 8.39 2.15 -7.86
CA ALA A 194 9.55 2.89 -8.38
C ALA A 194 9.18 4.03 -9.35
N HIS A 195 7.95 4.01 -9.91
CA HIS A 195 7.54 4.94 -10.97
C HIS A 195 6.28 5.74 -10.65
N LYS A 196 5.52 5.35 -9.62
CA LYS A 196 4.19 5.89 -9.37
C LYS A 196 3.97 6.21 -7.90
N ILE A 197 3.35 7.36 -7.67
CA ILE A 197 2.76 7.73 -6.37
C ILE A 197 1.38 7.11 -6.27
N LEU A 198 1.15 6.28 -5.24
CA LEU A 198 -0.14 5.67 -4.98
C LEU A 198 -0.67 6.14 -3.63
N CYS A 199 -1.94 6.56 -3.58
CA CYS A 199 -2.64 6.83 -2.33
C CYS A 199 -4.02 6.19 -2.40
N VAL A 200 -4.47 5.61 -1.30
CA VAL A 200 -5.79 4.99 -1.21
C VAL A 200 -6.36 5.26 0.17
N ARG A 201 -7.65 5.54 0.21
CA ARG A 201 -8.46 5.41 1.43
C ARG A 201 -9.90 5.08 1.09
N PHE A 202 -10.63 4.52 2.05
CA PHE A 202 -12.07 4.45 1.98
C PHE A 202 -12.69 5.79 2.41
N THR A 203 -13.89 6.07 1.90
CA THR A 203 -14.65 7.27 2.23
C THR A 203 -15.96 6.90 2.91
N THR A 204 -16.41 7.70 3.87
CA THR A 204 -17.65 7.47 4.60
C THR A 204 -18.77 8.43 4.21
N ASP A 205 -20.01 8.08 4.56
CA ASP A 205 -21.20 8.93 4.37
C ASP A 205 -21.26 10.20 5.23
N ARG A 206 -20.40 10.29 6.24
CA ARG A 206 -20.25 11.47 7.10
C ARG A 206 -19.18 12.46 6.62
N GLU A 207 -18.47 12.17 5.52
CA GLU A 207 -17.53 13.13 4.94
C GLU A 207 -18.28 14.23 4.16
N THR A 208 -17.95 15.49 4.46
CA THR A 208 -18.55 16.64 3.78
C THR A 208 -18.08 16.72 2.34
N ASN A 209 -19.03 16.87 1.40
CA ASN A 209 -18.73 17.07 -0.01
C ASN A 209 -18.55 18.57 -0.30
N GLU A 210 -17.30 19.04 -0.32
CA GLU A 210 -16.94 20.39 -0.76
C GLU A 210 -16.87 20.47 -2.30
N GLY A 211 -18.00 20.20 -2.96
CA GLY A 211 -18.22 20.33 -4.40
C GLY A 211 -17.66 19.21 -5.27
N ASN A 212 -16.35 18.96 -5.23
CA ASN A 212 -15.64 18.07 -6.15
C ASN A 212 -15.20 16.74 -5.49
N GLY A 213 -15.98 16.21 -4.55
CA GLY A 213 -15.68 14.97 -3.85
C GLY A 213 -15.51 15.16 -2.34
N PRO A 214 -15.09 14.10 -1.63
CA PRO A 214 -14.98 14.14 -0.17
C PRO A 214 -13.89 15.10 0.29
N GLY A 215 -14.02 15.68 1.48
CA GLY A 215 -12.90 16.32 2.17
C GLY A 215 -11.87 15.31 2.67
N SER A 216 -10.87 15.75 3.43
CA SER A 216 -10.05 14.84 4.24
C SER A 216 -10.90 14.28 5.38
N ALA A 217 -10.70 13.01 5.74
CA ALA A 217 -11.48 12.38 6.80
C ALA A 217 -11.13 13.00 8.17
N SER A 218 -12.13 13.51 8.88
CA SER A 218 -12.02 13.85 10.31
C SER A 218 -12.31 12.62 11.17
N GLU A 219 -11.96 12.66 12.46
CA GLU A 219 -12.29 11.59 13.41
C GLU A 219 -13.80 11.30 13.46
N GLU A 220 -14.63 12.35 13.45
CA GLU A 220 -16.09 12.24 13.38
C GLU A 220 -16.56 11.58 12.08
N SER A 221 -15.92 11.89 10.95
CA SER A 221 -16.26 11.26 9.68
C SER A 221 -15.98 9.75 9.67
N LEU A 222 -14.96 9.27 10.40
CA LEU A 222 -14.61 7.85 10.45
C LEU A 222 -15.68 6.97 11.13
N GLU A 223 -16.61 7.56 11.88
CA GLU A 223 -17.77 6.86 12.44
C GLU A 223 -18.90 6.61 11.42
N GLY A 224 -18.77 7.13 10.21
CA GLY A 224 -19.73 6.91 9.13
C GLY A 224 -19.63 5.53 8.48
N GLU A 225 -20.66 5.15 7.73
CA GLU A 225 -20.66 3.94 6.92
C GLU A 225 -19.74 4.12 5.71
N ILE A 226 -18.87 3.13 5.45
CA ILE A 226 -18.00 3.16 4.26
C ILE A 226 -18.87 3.08 3.00
N HIS A 227 -18.84 4.12 2.17
CA HIS A 227 -19.67 4.20 0.97
C HIS A 227 -18.88 4.25 -0.34
N GLY A 228 -17.55 4.28 -0.26
CA GLY A 228 -16.71 4.63 -1.41
C GLY A 228 -15.22 4.42 -1.18
N SER A 229 -14.48 4.48 -2.27
CA SER A 229 -13.03 4.41 -2.28
C SER A 229 -12.45 5.55 -3.11
N LEU A 230 -11.46 6.21 -2.53
CA LEU A 230 -10.69 7.27 -3.17
C LEU A 230 -9.28 6.76 -3.44
N SER A 231 -8.83 6.88 -4.68
CA SER A 231 -7.51 6.41 -5.09
C SER A 231 -6.81 7.44 -5.97
N LEU A 232 -5.57 7.76 -5.64
CA LEU A 232 -4.64 8.46 -6.51
C LEU A 232 -3.69 7.43 -7.10
N ASN A 233 -3.67 7.33 -8.43
CA ASN A 233 -2.71 6.51 -9.16
C ASN A 233 -1.86 7.42 -10.05
N HIS A 234 -0.67 7.74 -9.56
CA HIS A 234 0.32 8.64 -10.15
C HIS A 234 -0.19 10.07 -10.37
N ASP A 235 -0.96 10.29 -11.43
CA ASP A 235 -1.53 11.57 -11.85
C ASP A 235 -3.07 11.52 -11.97
N ILE A 236 -3.71 10.39 -11.66
CA ILE A 236 -5.17 10.26 -11.79
C ILE A 236 -5.80 10.00 -10.42
N LEU A 237 -6.59 10.95 -9.94
CA LEU A 237 -7.46 10.79 -8.78
C LEU A 237 -8.80 10.19 -9.23
N LYS A 238 -9.26 9.14 -8.56
CA LYS A 238 -10.56 8.50 -8.81
C LYS A 238 -11.30 8.32 -7.50
N TRP A 239 -12.55 8.80 -7.48
CA TRP A 239 -13.51 8.49 -6.43
C TRP A 239 -14.60 7.60 -6.99
N ARG A 240 -14.78 6.43 -6.37
CA ARG A 240 -15.80 5.47 -6.76
C ARG A 240 -16.76 5.25 -5.60
N ARG A 241 -18.05 5.30 -5.89
CA ARG A 241 -19.15 5.02 -4.98
C ARG A 241 -20.24 4.27 -5.70
N HIS A 242 -20.91 3.37 -5.00
CA HIS A 242 -22.08 2.67 -5.55
C HIS A 242 -21.85 2.07 -6.95
N GLY A 243 -20.66 1.52 -7.20
CA GLY A 243 -20.31 0.92 -8.49
C GLY A 243 -20.05 1.91 -9.63
N LYS A 244 -20.03 3.22 -9.34
CA LYS A 244 -19.84 4.30 -10.33
C LYS A 244 -18.63 5.17 -10.00
N LYS A 245 -17.98 5.67 -11.04
CA LYS A 245 -16.93 6.68 -10.91
C LYS A 245 -17.61 8.04 -10.78
N GLU A 246 -17.66 8.58 -9.57
CA GLU A 246 -18.26 9.89 -9.28
C GLU A 246 -17.29 11.03 -9.65
N THR A 247 -15.99 10.78 -9.54
CA THR A 247 -14.97 11.77 -9.87
C THR A 247 -13.75 11.10 -10.48
N GLU A 248 -13.22 11.71 -11.55
CA GLU A 248 -11.95 11.34 -12.17
C GLU A 248 -11.23 12.63 -12.56
N ILE A 249 -10.09 12.92 -11.91
CA ILE A 249 -9.31 14.14 -12.14
C ILE A 249 -7.92 13.73 -12.60
N THR A 250 -7.48 14.27 -13.74
CA THR A 250 -6.10 14.13 -14.22
C THR A 250 -5.29 15.36 -13.82
N LEU A 251 -4.28 15.13 -13.00
CA LEU A 251 -3.34 16.13 -12.51
C LEU A 251 -2.33 16.46 -13.60
N LYS A 252 -1.91 17.73 -13.65
CA LYS A 252 -1.03 18.26 -14.72
C LYS A 252 0.28 18.82 -14.19
N SER A 253 0.47 18.82 -12.88
CA SER A 253 1.71 19.27 -12.24
C SER A 253 1.84 18.68 -10.83
N GLU A 254 3.05 18.70 -10.28
CA GLU A 254 3.29 18.30 -8.89
C GLU A 254 2.55 19.18 -7.89
N GLU A 255 2.48 20.48 -8.12
CA GLU A 255 1.76 21.40 -7.22
C GLU A 255 0.29 20.99 -7.13
N SER A 256 -0.34 20.66 -8.27
CA SER A 256 -1.70 20.15 -8.26
C SER A 256 -1.83 18.81 -7.52
N ARG A 257 -0.81 17.96 -7.54
CA ARG A 257 -0.80 16.70 -6.78
C ARG A 257 -0.66 16.93 -5.28
N LEU A 258 0.20 17.85 -4.84
CA LEU A 258 0.36 18.20 -3.43
C LEU A 258 -0.94 18.77 -2.84
N GLU A 259 -1.64 19.63 -3.57
CA GLU A 259 -2.95 20.15 -3.16
C GLU A 259 -4.01 19.05 -3.02
N ILE A 260 -4.02 18.07 -3.94
CA ILE A 260 -4.91 16.91 -3.85
C ILE A 260 -4.56 16.02 -2.66
N LEU A 261 -3.28 15.75 -2.43
CA LEU A 261 -2.81 14.96 -1.28
C LEU A 261 -3.25 15.59 0.04
N LYS A 262 -3.10 16.91 0.17
CA LYS A 262 -3.56 17.66 1.33
C LYS A 262 -5.08 17.64 1.47
N LYS A 263 -5.80 18.03 0.41
CA LYS A 263 -7.25 18.17 0.44
C LYS A 263 -7.96 16.84 0.75
N TYR A 264 -7.54 15.79 0.08
CA TYR A 264 -8.30 14.53 0.06
C TYR A 264 -7.74 13.47 1.00
N PHE A 265 -6.44 13.49 1.30
CA PHE A 265 -5.78 12.47 2.13
C PHE A 265 -5.23 13.03 3.44
N GLY A 266 -5.29 14.35 3.65
CA GLY A 266 -4.71 15.01 4.82
C GLY A 266 -3.18 14.96 4.84
N ILE A 267 -2.55 14.60 3.72
CA ILE A 267 -1.11 14.45 3.62
C ILE A 267 -0.50 15.82 3.32
N THR A 268 0.35 16.29 4.21
CA THR A 268 1.04 17.58 4.07
C THR A 268 2.54 17.38 4.00
N PHE A 269 3.22 18.30 3.33
CA PHE A 269 4.66 18.23 3.09
C PHE A 269 5.31 19.55 3.49
N LEU A 270 6.50 19.48 4.09
CA LEU A 270 7.38 20.62 4.20
C LEU A 270 8.08 20.85 2.84
N ALA A 271 8.60 22.06 2.61
CA ALA A 271 9.28 22.38 1.36
C ALA A 271 10.45 21.42 1.06
N ASP A 272 11.20 21.01 2.08
CA ASP A 272 12.32 20.07 1.91
C ASP A 272 11.86 18.63 1.58
N ASP A 273 10.61 18.27 1.88
CA ASP A 273 10.07 16.93 1.61
C ASP A 273 9.68 16.75 0.14
N THR A 274 9.46 17.84 -0.61
CA THR A 274 9.08 17.75 -2.03
C THR A 274 10.27 17.60 -2.96
N GLU A 275 11.47 18.04 -2.53
CA GLU A 275 12.69 18.00 -3.33
C GLU A 275 13.06 16.61 -3.89
N PRO A 276 12.98 15.50 -3.12
CA PRO A 276 13.41 14.18 -3.58
C PRO A 276 12.63 13.62 -4.77
N ILE A 277 11.44 14.15 -5.07
CA ILE A 277 10.63 13.65 -6.20
C ILE A 277 11.05 14.27 -7.53
N HIS A 278 11.72 15.43 -7.53
CA HIS A 278 12.14 16.10 -8.75
C HIS A 278 13.18 15.27 -9.52
N GLY A 279 13.00 15.16 -10.85
CA GLY A 279 13.88 14.37 -11.72
C GLY A 279 13.69 12.85 -11.64
N THR A 280 12.72 12.38 -10.86
CA THR A 280 12.36 10.96 -10.77
C THR A 280 11.30 10.61 -11.80
N ALA A 281 11.15 9.31 -12.11
CA ALA A 281 10.06 8.83 -12.98
C ALA A 281 8.66 9.10 -12.40
N ALA A 282 8.55 9.39 -11.10
CA ALA A 282 7.28 9.68 -10.44
C ALA A 282 6.86 11.15 -10.54
N HIS A 283 7.74 12.05 -10.98
CA HIS A 283 7.49 13.49 -11.13
C HIS A 283 6.54 13.79 -12.30
N ILE A 284 5.50 14.60 -12.08
CA ILE A 284 4.60 15.12 -13.11
C ILE A 284 5.21 16.40 -13.69
N GLU A 285 5.78 16.29 -14.90
CA GLU A 285 6.27 17.44 -15.66
C GLU A 285 5.12 18.25 -16.33
N LEU A 286 5.35 19.55 -16.50
CA LEU A 286 4.50 20.43 -17.31
C LEU A 286 4.74 20.17 -18.81
N GLY A 287 3.91 19.33 -19.45
CA GLY A 287 3.89 19.16 -20.92
C GLY A 287 4.61 17.90 -21.45
N PRO A 288 4.56 17.61 -22.78
CA PRO A 288 4.90 16.29 -23.29
C PRO A 288 6.38 15.97 -23.10
N ALA A 289 6.64 14.87 -22.39
CA ALA A 289 7.95 14.38 -21.98
C ALA A 289 8.95 14.31 -23.14
N GLN A 290 10.03 15.09 -23.06
CA GLN A 290 11.25 14.83 -23.82
C GLN A 290 12.24 14.10 -22.94
N GLY A 291 12.27 12.77 -23.08
CA GLY A 291 13.35 11.86 -22.69
C GLY A 291 14.34 12.34 -21.64
N ALA A 292 13.89 12.51 -20.39
CA ALA A 292 14.80 12.66 -19.27
C ALA A 292 15.35 11.27 -18.88
N PRO A 293 16.67 11.13 -18.63
CA PRO A 293 17.25 9.89 -18.14
C PRO A 293 16.70 9.58 -16.74
N ALA A 294 16.19 8.37 -16.55
CA ALA A 294 15.62 7.91 -15.28
C ALA A 294 16.67 7.93 -14.16
N PHE A 295 16.58 8.90 -13.24
CA PHE A 295 17.29 8.84 -11.98
C PHE A 295 16.40 8.13 -10.92
N GLN A 296 17.02 7.17 -10.24
CA GLN A 296 16.41 6.31 -9.22
C GLN A 296 16.01 7.13 -7.98
N ALA A 297 14.74 7.05 -7.59
CA ALA A 297 14.30 7.35 -6.24
C ALA A 297 13.75 6.08 -5.57
N PRO A 298 13.83 5.98 -4.23
CA PRO A 298 13.14 4.92 -3.50
C PRO A 298 11.65 4.97 -3.80
N ALA A 299 10.99 3.81 -3.80
CA ALA A 299 9.56 3.70 -4.01
C ALA A 299 8.76 4.69 -3.11
N LEU A 300 8.18 5.73 -3.71
CA LEU A 300 7.32 6.68 -3.00
C LEU A 300 5.85 6.22 -3.11
N CYS A 301 5.36 5.54 -2.09
CA CYS A 301 3.94 5.25 -1.94
C CYS A 301 3.39 6.08 -0.78
N ALA A 302 3.03 7.35 -1.01
CA ALA A 302 2.48 8.26 0.02
C ALA A 302 3.16 8.19 1.40
N ALA A 303 4.47 8.00 1.34
CA ALA A 303 5.39 7.75 2.42
C ALA A 303 6.66 8.50 2.05
N ILE A 304 6.56 9.83 1.98
CA ILE A 304 7.77 10.63 1.77
C ILE A 304 8.54 10.62 3.10
N LYS A 305 9.81 10.31 2.91
CA LYS A 305 10.85 10.09 3.89
C LYS A 305 11.10 11.36 4.71
N PRO A 306 11.19 11.31 6.05
CA PRO A 306 11.68 12.45 6.80
C PRO A 306 13.19 12.59 6.54
N THR A 307 13.59 13.63 5.83
CA THR A 307 14.92 14.21 6.02
C THR A 307 14.85 15.27 7.10
N ARG A 308 15.74 15.12 8.11
CA ARG A 308 15.95 15.95 9.32
C ARG A 308 14.94 15.80 10.47
N CYS A 309 15.37 15.06 11.50
CA CYS A 309 15.22 15.55 12.87
C CYS A 309 16.61 15.94 13.35
N ASP A 310 16.90 17.25 13.40
CA ASP A 310 17.91 17.76 14.32
C ASP A 310 17.29 17.71 15.73
N GLY A 311 17.92 16.97 16.65
CA GLY A 311 17.48 16.77 18.02
C GLY A 311 17.94 15.45 18.61
#